data_AF-W2M988-F1
#
_entry.id   AF-W2M988-F1
#
_cell.length_a   1.000
_cell.length_b   1.000
_cell.length_c   1.000
_cell.angle_alpha   90.00
_cell.angle_beta   90.00
_cell.angle_gamma   90.00
#
_symmetry.space_group_name_H-M   'P 1'
#
loop_
_entity.id
_entity.type
_entity.pdbx_description
1 polymer ?
#
loop_
_entity_poly.entity_id
_entity_poly.type
_entity_poly.pdbx_seq_one_letter_code
_entity_poly.pdbx_strand_id
1 'polypeptide(L)'
;ERGISQVAQKIADKTKQLGRKAVEIWKRIKAWYLAKEAPILERRFKELLKEGKSYDDVKAQWNSILWSGWWSLPSGFKRFLRKYDEFLRENKRFDLAK
;
A
#
# COMPACT_ATOMS: atom_id res chain seq x y z
N GLU A 1 34.81 27.40 23.95
CA GLU A 1 33.67 27.29 22.99
C GLU A 1 33.53 25.96 22.23
N ARG A 2 34.53 25.06 22.18
CA ARG A 2 34.47 23.83 21.35
C ARG A 2 33.60 22.68 21.88
N GLY A 3 33.21 22.68 23.15
CA GLY A 3 32.49 21.56 23.80
C GLY A 3 31.01 21.44 23.41
N ILE A 4 30.34 22.57 23.16
CA ILE A 4 28.89 22.60 22.87
C ILE A 4 28.60 22.02 21.47
N SER A 5 29.49 22.27 20.50
CA SER A 5 29.37 21.77 19.13
C SER A 5 29.48 20.23 19.05
N GLN A 6 30.39 19.60 19.79
CA GLN A 6 30.51 18.13 19.79
C GLN A 6 29.32 17.43 20.46
N VAL A 7 28.73 18.04 21.49
CA VAL A 7 27.53 17.51 22.15
C VAL A 7 26.32 17.62 21.23
N ALA A 8 26.15 18.77 20.55
CA ALA A 8 25.08 18.96 19.56
C ALA A 8 25.20 17.98 18.37
N GLN A 9 26.42 17.75 17.87
CA GLN A 9 26.66 16.77 16.79
C GLN A 9 26.30 15.34 17.23
N LYS A 10 26.73 14.93 18.44
CA LYS A 10 26.39 13.61 19.00
C LYS A 10 24.89 13.43 19.23
N ILE A 11 24.18 14.49 19.63
CA ILE A 11 22.72 14.45 19.78
C ILE A 11 22.07 14.26 18.41
N ALA A 12 22.44 15.06 17.41
CA ALA A 12 21.90 14.98 16.05
C ALA A 12 22.17 13.61 15.39
N ASP A 13 23.36 13.03 15.57
CA ASP A 13 23.68 11.70 15.05
C ASP A 13 22.90 10.58 15.76
N LYS A 14 22.67 10.70 17.08
CA LYS A 14 21.77 9.79 17.82
C LYS A 14 20.33 9.92 17.33
N THR A 15 19.82 11.12 17.07
CA THR A 15 18.46 11.31 16.54
C THR A 15 18.32 10.73 15.14
N LYS A 16 19.33 10.89 14.28
CA LYS A 16 19.37 10.26 12.95
C LYS A 16 19.40 8.73 13.02
N GLN A 17 20.16 8.14 13.94
CA GLN A 17 20.17 6.69 14.15
C GLN A 17 18.82 6.16 14.68
N LEU A 18 18.19 6.87 15.61
CA LEU A 18 16.85 6.52 16.12
C LEU A 18 15.80 6.62 15.02
N GLY A 19 15.85 7.68 14.19
CA GLY A 19 14.99 7.83 13.02
C GLY A 19 15.16 6.69 12.01
N ARG A 20 16.39 6.27 11.74
CA ARG A 20 16.65 5.10 10.87
C ARG A 20 16.08 3.81 11.44
N LYS A 21 16.28 3.54 12.74
CA LYS A 21 15.72 2.36 13.41
C LYS A 21 14.18 2.36 13.39
N ALA A 22 13.56 3.51 13.65
CA ALA A 22 12.10 3.64 13.59
C ALA A 22 11.57 3.37 12.17
N VAL A 23 12.22 3.91 11.13
CA VAL A 23 11.84 3.66 9.73
C VAL A 23 11.95 2.18 9.37
N GLU A 24 12.98 1.47 9.84
CA GLU A 24 13.11 0.02 9.61
C GLU A 24 12.02 -0.78 10.32
N ILE A 25 11.67 -0.43 11.55
CA ILE A 25 10.56 -1.07 12.28
C ILE A 25 9.24 -0.84 11.55
N TRP A 26 8.96 0.39 11.11
CA TRP A 26 7.78 0.69 10.31
C TRP A 26 7.74 -0.08 8.99
N LYS A 27 8.88 -0.23 8.30
CA LYS A 27 8.98 -1.07 7.10
C LYS A 27 8.67 -2.53 7.41
N ARG A 28 9.18 -3.08 8.51
CA ARG A 28 8.91 -4.47 8.94
C ARG A 28 7.44 -4.69 9.30
N ILE A 29 6.83 -3.79 10.06
CA ILE A 29 5.40 -3.85 10.40
C ILE A 29 4.56 -3.79 9.12
N LYS A 30 4.89 -2.86 8.21
CA LYS A 30 4.21 -2.74 6.92
C LYS A 30 4.37 -4.01 6.06
N ALA A 31 5.56 -4.60 6.03
CA ALA A 31 5.82 -5.83 5.29
C ALA A 31 5.06 -7.02 5.89
N TRP A 32 5.04 -7.14 7.22
CA TRP A 32 4.26 -8.18 7.92
C TRP A 32 2.76 -8.02 7.66
N TYR A 33 2.24 -6.80 7.75
CA TYR A 33 0.86 -6.48 7.43
C TYR A 33 0.52 -6.87 5.98
N LEU A 34 1.36 -6.47 5.02
CA LEU A 34 1.18 -6.83 3.61
C LEU A 34 1.26 -8.34 3.37
N ALA A 35 2.11 -9.06 4.10
CA ALA A 35 2.23 -10.52 4.00
C ALA A 35 0.99 -11.24 4.53
N LYS A 36 0.35 -10.70 5.58
CA LYS A 36 -0.93 -11.21 6.10
C LYS A 36 -2.11 -10.84 5.21
N GLU A 37 -2.05 -9.67 4.58
CA GLU A 37 -3.09 -9.16 3.67
C GLU A 37 -3.06 -9.88 2.32
N ALA A 38 -1.88 -10.22 1.79
CA ALA A 38 -1.68 -10.88 0.49
C ALA A 38 -2.58 -12.11 0.23
N PRO A 39 -2.66 -13.13 1.12
CA PRO A 39 -3.51 -14.30 0.86
C PRO A 39 -5.01 -13.97 0.87
N ILE A 40 -5.42 -12.97 1.67
CA ILE A 40 -6.82 -12.51 1.72
C ILE A 40 -7.16 -11.79 0.41
N LEU A 41 -6.25 -10.92 -0.06
CA LEU A 41 -6.39 -10.20 -1.32
C LEU A 41 -6.41 -11.15 -2.51
N GLU A 42 -5.49 -12.13 -2.54
CA GLU A 42 -5.42 -13.10 -3.63
C GLU A 42 -6.70 -13.93 -3.73
N ARG A 43 -7.27 -14.36 -2.58
CA ARG A 43 -8.58 -15.02 -2.57
C ARG A 43 -9.65 -14.13 -3.17
N ARG A 44 -9.72 -12.86 -2.76
CA ARG A 44 -10.71 -11.92 -3.29
C ARG A 44 -10.49 -11.64 -4.79
N PHE A 45 -9.25 -11.53 -5.24
CA PHE A 45 -8.91 -11.33 -6.65
C PHE A 45 -9.34 -12.52 -7.51
N LYS A 46 -9.16 -13.76 -7.01
CA LYS A 46 -9.66 -14.97 -7.67
C LYS A 46 -11.18 -14.97 -7.78
N GLU A 47 -11.89 -14.53 -6.73
CA GLU A 47 -13.36 -14.38 -6.76
C GLU A 47 -13.78 -13.34 -7.81
N LEU A 48 -13.18 -12.14 -7.78
CA LEU A 48 -13.48 -11.08 -8.74
C LEU A 48 -13.18 -11.50 -10.19
N LEU A 49 -12.08 -12.23 -10.40
CA LEU A 49 -11.74 -12.78 -11.71
C LEU A 49 -12.75 -13.84 -12.17
N LYS A 50 -13.23 -14.71 -11.27
CA LYS A 50 -14.30 -15.68 -11.57
C LYS A 50 -15.62 -15.00 -11.91
N GLU A 51 -15.92 -13.89 -11.23
CA GLU A 51 -17.08 -13.03 -11.52
C GLU A 51 -16.91 -12.22 -12.82
N GLY A 52 -15.74 -12.28 -13.46
CA GLY A 52 -15.43 -11.55 -14.69
C GLY A 52 -15.34 -10.04 -14.50
N LYS A 53 -15.07 -9.56 -13.29
CA LYS A 53 -15.01 -8.13 -12.97
C LYS A 53 -13.72 -7.51 -13.53
N SER A 54 -13.85 -6.41 -14.25
CA SER A 54 -12.72 -5.60 -14.71
C SER A 54 -12.20 -4.68 -13.61
N TYR A 55 -11.01 -4.12 -13.83
CA TYR A 55 -10.45 -3.05 -13.00
C TYR A 55 -11.45 -1.90 -12.80
N ASP A 56 -12.11 -1.48 -13.89
CA ASP A 56 -13.07 -0.38 -13.87
C ASP A 56 -14.37 -0.75 -13.15
N ASP A 57 -14.85 -2.00 -13.27
CA ASP A 57 -16.02 -2.47 -12.51
C ASP A 57 -15.77 -2.41 -11.01
N VAL A 58 -14.60 -2.91 -10.59
CA VAL A 58 -14.20 -2.89 -9.18
C VAL A 58 -14.11 -1.43 -8.73
N LYS A 59 -13.38 -0.58 -9.46
CA LYS A 59 -13.26 0.84 -9.15
C LYS A 59 -14.61 1.55 -9.05
N ALA A 60 -15.53 1.28 -9.97
CA ALA A 60 -16.88 1.85 -10.00
C ALA A 60 -17.72 1.40 -8.81
N GLN A 61 -17.70 0.10 -8.46
CA GLN A 61 -18.38 -0.44 -7.29
C GLN A 61 -17.93 0.26 -6.01
N TRP A 62 -16.64 0.48 -5.87
CA TRP A 62 -16.10 1.17 -4.69
C TRP A 62 -16.40 2.68 -4.67
N ASN A 63 -16.37 3.34 -5.82
CA ASN A 63 -16.84 4.73 -5.92
C ASN A 63 -18.32 4.86 -5.53
N SER A 64 -19.15 3.87 -5.91
CA SER A 64 -20.55 3.80 -5.51
C SER A 64 -20.73 3.61 -4.00
N ILE A 65 -19.90 2.77 -3.35
CA ILE A 65 -19.94 2.54 -1.90
C ILE A 65 -19.51 3.80 -1.13
N LEU A 66 -18.50 4.50 -1.63
CA LEU A 66 -17.97 5.71 -0.98
C LEU A 66 -18.88 6.93 -1.14
N TRP A 67 -20.00 6.82 -1.89
CA TRP A 67 -21.03 7.86 -2.05
C TRP A 67 -20.48 9.26 -2.41
N SER A 68 -19.29 9.31 -3.00
CA SER A 68 -18.54 10.55 -3.09
C SER A 68 -17.87 10.67 -4.44
N GLY A 69 -18.55 11.41 -5.33
CA GLY A 69 -17.91 12.03 -6.48
C GLY A 69 -16.81 13.04 -6.11
N TRP A 70 -16.61 13.32 -4.81
CA TRP A 70 -15.67 14.33 -4.30
C TRP A 70 -14.49 13.76 -3.49
N TRP A 71 -14.66 12.64 -2.78
CA TRP A 71 -13.59 12.11 -1.94
C TRP A 71 -12.74 11.13 -2.74
N SER A 72 -11.48 11.49 -2.97
CA SER A 72 -10.51 10.63 -3.65
C SER A 72 -10.42 9.26 -2.97
N LEU A 73 -10.29 8.18 -3.77
CA LEU A 73 -10.11 6.81 -3.24
C LEU A 73 -9.09 6.79 -2.08
N PRO A 74 -9.43 6.19 -0.93
CA PRO A 74 -8.50 6.01 0.18
C PRO A 74 -7.21 5.32 -0.29
N SER A 75 -6.08 5.65 0.33
CA SER A 75 -4.76 5.14 -0.07
C SER A 75 -4.66 3.61 -0.06
N GLY A 76 -5.35 2.94 0.87
CA GLY A 76 -5.46 1.48 0.92
C GLY A 76 -6.21 0.91 -0.28
N PHE A 77 -7.27 1.59 -0.74
CA PHE A 77 -8.06 1.14 -1.87
C PHE A 77 -7.34 1.36 -3.22
N LYS A 78 -6.61 2.48 -3.37
CA LYS A 78 -5.68 2.66 -4.51
C LYS A 78 -4.65 1.53 -4.58
N ARG A 79 -4.14 1.07 -3.42
CA ARG A 79 -3.21 -0.07 -3.34
C ARG A 79 -3.88 -1.38 -3.74
N PHE A 80 -5.12 -1.61 -3.30
CA PHE A 80 -5.94 -2.76 -3.69
C PHE A 80 -6.12 -2.82 -5.20
N LEU A 81 -6.60 -1.74 -5.83
CA LEU A 81 -6.82 -1.68 -7.27
C LEU A 81 -5.53 -1.91 -8.06
N ARG A 82 -4.40 -1.32 -7.64
CA ARG A 82 -3.12 -1.56 -8.29
C ARG A 82 -2.70 -3.03 -8.20
N LYS A 83 -2.90 -3.64 -7.03
CA LYS A 83 -2.59 -5.07 -6.83
C LYS A 83 -3.50 -5.98 -7.64
N TYR A 84 -4.75 -5.59 -7.85
CA TYR A 84 -5.67 -6.31 -8.72
C TYR A 84 -5.28 -6.20 -10.19
N ASP A 85 -4.88 -5.01 -10.66
CA ASP A 85 -4.36 -4.81 -12.01
C ASP A 85 -3.09 -5.65 -12.27
N GLU A 86 -2.15 -5.65 -11.32
CA GLU A 86 -0.97 -6.53 -11.34
C GLU A 86 -1.39 -8.01 -11.44
N PHE A 87 -2.35 -8.44 -10.62
CA PHE A 87 -2.87 -9.82 -10.65
C PHE A 87 -3.52 -10.18 -11.99
N LEU A 88 -4.31 -9.29 -12.60
CA LEU A 88 -4.94 -9.53 -13.90
C LEU A 88 -3.89 -9.68 -15.00
N ARG A 89 -2.86 -8.83 -15.00
CA ARG A 89 -1.73 -8.91 -15.94
C ARG A 89 -0.94 -10.21 -15.77
N GLU A 90 -0.66 -10.64 -14.53
CA GLU A 90 0.00 -11.92 -14.24
C GLU A 90 -0.82 -13.13 -14.72
N ASN A 91 -2.15 -13.05 -14.63
CA ASN A 91 -3.07 -14.07 -15.13
C ASN A 91 -3.39 -13.94 -16.63
N LYS A 92 -2.67 -13.07 -17.36
CA LYS A 92 -2.85 -12.81 -18.81
C LYS A 92 -4.25 -12.31 -19.19
N ARG A 93 -4.99 -11.71 -18.24
CA ARG A 93 -6.32 -11.13 -18.43
C ARG A 93 -6.23 -9.64 -18.70
N PHE A 94 -5.58 -9.30 -19.80
CA PHE A 94 -5.42 -7.92 -20.25
C PHE A 94 -6.75 -7.28 -20.67
N ASP A 95 -7.75 -8.10 -20.99
CA ASP A 95 -9.14 -7.70 -21.29
C ASP A 95 -9.85 -7.05 -20.09
N LEU A 96 -9.40 -7.37 -18.88
CA LEU A 96 -9.99 -6.90 -17.62
C LEU A 96 -9.09 -5.89 -16.88
N ALA A 97 -7.83 -5.75 -17.32
CA ALA A 97 -6.85 -4.85 -16.72
C ALA A 97 -7.12 -3.38 -17.11
N LYS A 98 -6.44 -2.45 -16.43
CA LYS A 98 -6.48 -1.02 -16.77
C LYS A 98 -5.64 -0.71 -18.02
#